data_AF-A0A914QWH3-F1
#
_entry.id   AF-A0A914QWH3-F1
#
_cell.length_a   1.000
_cell.length_b   1.000
_cell.length_c   1.000
_cell.angle_alpha   90.00
_cell.angle_beta   90.00
_cell.angle_gamma   90.00
#
_symmetry.space_group_name_H-M   'P 1'
#
loop_
_entity.id
_entity.type
_entity.pdbx_description
1 polymer ?
#
loop_
_entity_poly.entity_id
_entity_poly.type
_entity_poly.pdbx_seq_one_letter_code
_entity_poly.pdbx_strand_id
1 'polypeptide(L)'
;MQECPNKDKTITIGLRQTLKAYNSNKLKWIFLDSSTVSPSAVGQVMGLMATNGTKETKFYVIPDLSTTISKSLNLPKVSAIGFGADCVEYLKEVVEQPSTSSSSPFILPQLEVPKGKTKLSKKQKKKMNAGKKK
;
A
#
# COMPACT_ATOMS: atom_id res chain seq x y z
N MET A 1 -26.80 34.34 7.35
CA MET A 1 -26.84 33.05 6.64
C MET A 1 -25.45 32.46 6.76
N GLN A 2 -25.30 31.47 7.64
CA GLN A 2 -24.02 30.85 7.93
C GLN A 2 -23.82 29.74 6.89
N GLU A 3 -22.88 29.94 5.96
CA GLU A 3 -22.55 28.92 4.98
C GLU A 3 -22.02 27.68 5.71
N CYS A 4 -22.71 26.55 5.54
CA CYS A 4 -22.18 25.25 5.93
C CYS A 4 -20.88 25.05 5.13
N PRO A 5 -19.72 24.81 5.75
CA PRO A 5 -18.52 24.49 4.99
C PRO A 5 -18.83 23.20 4.23
N ASN A 6 -18.90 23.29 2.90
CA ASN A 6 -19.03 22.13 2.03
C ASN A 6 -17.74 21.33 2.20
N LYS A 7 -17.74 20.41 3.16
CA LYS A 7 -16.62 19.50 3.42
C LYS A 7 -16.51 18.60 2.19
N ASP A 8 -15.54 18.90 1.33
CA ASP A 8 -15.33 18.23 0.05
C ASP A 8 -15.08 16.73 0.28
N LYS A 9 -16.15 15.93 0.18
CA LYS A 9 -16.11 14.47 0.11
C LYS A 9 -15.25 14.08 -1.10
N THR A 10 -13.97 13.89 -0.86
CA THR A 10 -13.01 13.61 -1.93
C THR A 10 -12.92 12.10 -2.13
N ILE A 11 -13.40 11.64 -3.27
CA ILE A 11 -13.22 10.26 -3.73
C ILE A 11 -12.55 10.31 -5.10
N THR A 12 -11.49 9.52 -5.29
CA THR A 12 -10.79 9.43 -6.58
C THR A 12 -10.74 8.00 -7.05
N ILE A 13 -10.93 7.79 -8.35
CA ILE A 13 -10.81 6.48 -9.00
C ILE A 13 -9.74 6.57 -10.08
N GLY A 14 -8.87 5.57 -10.12
CA GLY A 14 -7.76 5.48 -11.07
C GLY A 14 -6.45 6.07 -10.52
N LEU A 15 -5.33 5.44 -10.90
CA LEU A 15 -4.03 5.72 -10.31
C LEU A 15 -3.60 7.18 -10.46
N ARG A 16 -3.77 7.76 -11.64
CA ARG A 16 -3.38 9.15 -11.92
C ARG A 16 -4.13 10.16 -11.06
N GLN A 17 -5.45 10.00 -10.94
CA GLN A 17 -6.28 10.93 -10.15
C GLN A 17 -5.98 10.80 -8.66
N THR A 18 -5.81 9.57 -8.18
CA THR A 18 -5.44 9.29 -6.79
C THR A 18 -4.07 9.89 -6.45
N LEU A 19 -3.07 9.76 -7.32
CA LEU A 19 -1.76 10.38 -7.09
C LEU A 19 -1.80 11.92 -7.12
N LYS A 20 -2.62 12.50 -8.00
CA LYS A 20 -2.83 13.96 -8.03
C LYS A 20 -3.44 14.45 -6.71
N ALA A 21 -4.48 13.77 -6.22
CA ALA A 21 -5.13 14.13 -4.96
C ALA A 21 -4.24 13.85 -3.73
N TYR A 22 -3.44 12.79 -3.76
CA TYR A 22 -2.39 12.53 -2.76
C TYR A 22 -1.36 13.66 -2.70
N ASN A 23 -0.90 14.16 -3.87
CA ASN A 23 0.03 15.28 -3.92
C ASN A 23 -0.56 16.58 -3.37
N SER A 24 -1.88 16.76 -3.52
CA SER A 24 -2.61 17.87 -2.90
C SER A 24 -3.02 17.64 -1.44
N ASN A 25 -2.56 16.57 -0.79
CA ASN A 25 -2.88 16.21 0.61
C ASN A 25 -4.39 16.09 0.90
N LYS A 26 -5.19 15.71 -0.11
CA LYS A 26 -6.65 15.57 0.03
C LYS A 26 -7.10 14.16 0.42
N LEU A 27 -6.18 13.20 0.51
CA LEU A 27 -6.49 11.78 0.71
C LEU A 27 -6.00 11.28 2.06
N LYS A 28 -6.87 10.55 2.75
CA LYS A 28 -6.55 9.85 4.00
C LYS A 28 -6.25 8.38 3.74
N TRP A 29 -7.03 7.69 2.91
CA TRP A 29 -6.79 6.29 2.56
C TRP A 29 -6.64 6.11 1.05
N ILE A 30 -5.73 5.25 0.64
CA ILE A 30 -5.47 4.86 -0.75
C ILE A 30 -5.51 3.33 -0.83
N PHE A 31 -6.35 2.82 -1.71
CA PHE A 31 -6.45 1.40 -2.03
C PHE A 31 -5.89 1.17 -3.43
N LEU A 32 -5.01 0.19 -3.57
CA LEU A 32 -4.36 -0.19 -4.82
C LEU A 32 -4.72 -1.63 -5.14
N ASP A 33 -5.05 -1.88 -6.40
CA ASP A 33 -5.19 -3.25 -6.89
C ASP A 33 -3.81 -3.92 -6.97
N SER A 34 -3.69 -5.17 -6.54
CA SER A 34 -2.41 -5.90 -6.53
C SER A 34 -1.76 -5.95 -7.93
N SER A 35 -2.56 -6.02 -9.01
CA SER A 35 -2.06 -6.00 -10.39
C SER A 35 -1.37 -4.69 -10.77
N THR A 36 -1.64 -3.60 -10.04
CA THR A 36 -1.06 -2.27 -10.28
C THR A 36 0.32 -2.14 -9.66
N VAL A 37 0.58 -2.83 -8.55
CA VAL A 37 1.86 -2.81 -7.83
C VAL A 37 2.75 -4.03 -8.10
N SER A 38 2.26 -5.00 -8.89
CA SER A 38 3.02 -6.18 -9.28
C SER A 38 4.33 -5.87 -10.02
N PRO A 39 4.43 -4.81 -10.87
CA PRO A 39 5.73 -4.44 -11.41
C PRO A 39 6.63 -3.92 -10.28
N SER A 40 7.80 -4.56 -10.10
CA SER A 40 8.72 -4.30 -8.98
C SER A 40 9.00 -2.81 -8.73
N ALA A 41 9.21 -2.02 -9.79
CA ALA A 41 9.45 -0.59 -9.68
C ALA A 41 8.25 0.19 -9.10
N VAL A 42 7.02 -0.15 -9.52
CA VAL A 42 5.81 0.51 -9.04
C VAL A 42 5.56 0.16 -7.58
N GLY A 43 5.71 -1.11 -7.21
CA GLY A 43 5.61 -1.56 -5.82
C GLY A 43 6.61 -0.85 -4.90
N GLN A 44 7.87 -0.71 -5.33
CA GLN A 44 8.91 0.00 -4.56
C GLN A 44 8.58 1.48 -4.37
N VAL A 45 8.17 2.18 -5.43
CA VAL A 45 7.81 3.60 -5.33
C VAL A 45 6.61 3.79 -4.42
N MET A 46 5.55 3.00 -4.56
CA MET A 46 4.37 3.09 -3.68
C MET A 46 4.74 2.75 -2.23
N GLY A 47 5.63 1.77 -2.01
CA GLY A 47 6.17 1.44 -0.69
C GLY A 47 6.90 2.62 -0.06
N LEU A 48 7.78 3.29 -0.81
CA LEU A 48 8.47 4.50 -0.34
C LEU A 48 7.51 5.66 -0.08
N MET A 49 6.47 5.82 -0.89
CA MET A 49 5.44 6.86 -0.69
C MET A 49 4.59 6.59 0.57
N ALA A 50 4.38 5.32 0.91
CA ALA A 50 3.68 4.92 2.12
C ALA A 50 4.54 5.09 3.39
N THR A 51 5.86 4.90 3.29
CA THR A 51 6.78 4.99 4.46
C THR A 51 7.34 6.39 4.69
N ASN A 52 7.44 7.24 3.67
CA ASN A 52 7.84 8.64 3.84
C ASN A 52 6.73 9.41 4.57
N GLY A 53 6.83 9.39 5.91
CA GLY A 53 5.81 9.77 6.90
C GLY A 53 5.50 11.27 7.03
N THR A 54 5.55 12.04 5.96
CA THR A 54 5.09 13.45 5.99
C THR A 54 3.58 13.58 5.80
N LYS A 55 2.91 12.52 5.32
CA LYS A 55 1.47 12.50 5.06
C LYS A 55 0.83 11.40 5.88
N GLU A 56 -0.24 11.71 6.61
CA GLU A 56 -1.00 10.72 7.36
C GLU A 56 -1.87 9.80 6.47
N THR A 57 -1.52 9.66 5.19
CA THR A 57 -2.26 8.85 4.22
C THR A 57 -1.87 7.40 4.36
N LYS A 58 -2.86 6.51 4.57
CA LYS A 58 -2.64 5.06 4.64
C LYS A 58 -2.79 4.43 3.26
N PHE A 59 -1.84 3.58 2.91
CA PHE A 59 -1.87 2.80 1.67
C PHE A 59 -2.26 1.35 1.98
N TYR A 60 -3.13 0.80 1.16
CA TYR A 60 -3.62 -0.57 1.23
C TYR A 60 -3.50 -1.21 -0.14
N VAL A 61 -2.98 -2.42 -0.19
CA VAL A 61 -2.98 -3.24 -1.41
C VAL A 61 -4.02 -4.32 -1.23
N ILE A 62 -5.00 -4.36 -2.13
CA ILE A 62 -6.10 -5.32 -2.10
C ILE A 62 -5.97 -6.23 -3.33
N PRO A 63 -5.88 -7.56 -3.15
CA PRO A 63 -5.95 -8.48 -4.27
C PRO A 63 -7.34 -8.44 -4.89
N ASP A 64 -7.41 -8.46 -6.22
CA ASP A 64 -8.67 -8.53 -6.97
C ASP A 64 -9.63 -7.37 -6.66
N LEU A 65 -9.09 -6.20 -6.28
CA LEU A 65 -9.87 -4.98 -6.11
C LEU A 65 -10.58 -4.66 -7.41
N SER A 66 -9.84 -4.65 -8.52
CA SER A 66 -10.41 -4.30 -9.82
C SER A 66 -11.61 -5.19 -10.18
N THR A 67 -11.53 -6.50 -10.00
CA THR A 67 -12.60 -7.44 -10.39
C THR A 67 -13.83 -7.28 -9.50
N THR A 68 -13.63 -6.92 -8.23
CA THR A 68 -14.71 -6.76 -7.24
C THR A 68 -15.58 -5.55 -7.54
N ILE A 69 -14.97 -4.39 -7.82
CA ILE A 69 -15.72 -3.12 -7.91
C ILE A 69 -15.91 -2.59 -9.34
N SER A 70 -15.17 -3.11 -10.33
CA SER A 70 -15.33 -2.72 -11.74
C SER A 70 -16.76 -2.88 -12.23
N LYS A 71 -17.40 -4.00 -11.88
CA LYS A 71 -18.79 -4.30 -12.25
C LYS A 71 -19.77 -3.29 -11.67
N SER A 72 -19.66 -3.01 -10.38
CA SER A 72 -20.55 -2.06 -9.69
C SER A 72 -20.37 -0.62 -10.16
N LEU A 73 -19.16 -0.25 -10.55
CA LEU A 73 -18.83 1.10 -11.05
C LEU A 73 -18.99 1.23 -12.57
N ASN A 74 -19.35 0.14 -13.27
CA ASN A 74 -19.38 0.07 -14.73
C ASN A 74 -18.07 0.59 -15.38
N LEU A 75 -16.93 0.19 -14.81
CA LEU A 75 -15.59 0.56 -15.28
C LEU A 75 -14.88 -0.67 -15.81
N PRO A 76 -14.08 -0.58 -16.89
CA PRO A 76 -13.36 -1.74 -17.43
C PRO A 76 -12.28 -2.25 -16.48
N LYS A 77 -11.64 -1.35 -15.72
CA LYS A 77 -10.58 -1.68 -14.76
C LYS A 77 -10.51 -0.59 -13.68
N VAL A 78 -10.25 -1.01 -12.43
CA VAL A 78 -9.97 -0.08 -11.32
C VAL A 78 -8.59 -0.38 -10.75
N SER A 79 -7.64 0.52 -10.98
CA SER A 79 -6.25 0.36 -10.52
C SER A 79 -6.05 0.86 -9.08
N ALA A 80 -6.79 1.91 -8.70
CA ALA A 80 -6.62 2.59 -7.42
C ALA A 80 -7.90 3.33 -7.02
N ILE A 81 -8.12 3.49 -5.72
CA ILE A 81 -9.15 4.36 -5.14
C ILE A 81 -8.53 5.20 -4.03
N GLY A 82 -8.89 6.48 -3.98
CA GLY A 82 -8.54 7.38 -2.87
C GLY A 82 -9.78 7.85 -2.14
N PHE A 83 -9.71 7.91 -0.81
CA PHE A 83 -10.74 8.50 0.05
C PHE A 83 -10.15 9.62 0.91
N GLY A 84 -10.82 10.76 0.94
CA GLY A 84 -10.58 11.84 1.89
C GLY A 84 -11.03 11.49 3.31
N ALA A 85 -10.66 12.34 4.28
CA ALA A 85 -10.93 12.11 5.70
C ALA A 85 -12.43 11.90 6.00
N ASP A 86 -13.30 12.78 5.49
CA ASP A 86 -14.74 12.71 5.74
C ASP A 86 -15.38 11.43 5.17
N CYS A 87 -14.84 10.91 4.06
CA CYS A 87 -15.33 9.65 3.48
C CYS A 87 -14.89 8.43 4.30
N VAL A 88 -13.71 8.48 4.91
CA VAL A 88 -13.22 7.41 5.78
C VAL A 88 -14.05 7.32 7.05
N GLU A 89 -14.47 8.44 7.63
CA GLU A 89 -15.36 8.46 8.79
C GLU A 89 -16.70 7.80 8.47
N TYR A 90 -17.29 8.14 7.32
CA TYR A 90 -18.51 7.48 6.85
C TYR A 90 -18.33 5.97 6.64
N LEU A 91 -17.21 5.54 6.06
CA LEU A 91 -16.94 4.11 5.87
C LEU A 91 -16.77 3.37 7.19
N LYS A 92 -16.15 3.97 8.21
CA LYS A 92 -16.06 3.36 9.54
C LYS A 92 -17.44 3.17 10.17
N GLU A 93 -18.29 4.18 10.06
CA GLU A 93 -19.65 4.17 10.58
C GLU A 93 -20.51 3.09 9.91
N VAL A 94 -20.32 2.87 8.60
CA VAL A 94 -20.97 1.78 7.85
C VAL A 94 -20.41 0.40 8.25
N VAL A 95 -19.11 0.28 8.52
CA VAL A 95 -18.47 -0.99 8.93
C VAL A 95 -18.78 -1.36 10.38
N GLU A 96 -19.06 -0.39 11.25
CA GLU A 96 -19.49 -0.63 12.63
C GLU A 96 -20.97 -1.07 12.73
N GLN A 97 -21.72 -1.05 11.63
CA GLN A 97 -22.98 -1.81 11.58
C GLN A 97 -22.65 -3.31 11.57
N PRO A 98 -23.20 -4.11 12.51
CA PRO A 98 -22.75 -5.48 12.72
C PRO A 98 -23.20 -6.38 11.55
N SER A 99 -22.38 -6.49 10.51
CA SER A 99 -22.40 -7.65 9.63
C SER A 99 -21.57 -8.75 10.28
N THR A 100 -22.26 -9.68 10.92
CA THR A 100 -21.72 -10.94 11.42
C THR A 100 -21.04 -11.72 10.27
N SER A 101 -19.70 -11.74 10.21
CA SER A 101 -18.92 -12.97 9.94
C SER A 101 -17.41 -12.70 9.76
N SER A 102 -16.65 -13.41 10.59
CA SER A 102 -15.24 -13.84 10.48
C SER A 102 -14.14 -12.78 10.38
N SER A 103 -13.65 -12.36 11.55
CA SER A 103 -12.30 -11.84 11.73
C SER A 103 -11.29 -12.99 11.63
N SER A 104 -10.39 -12.94 10.66
CA SER A 104 -9.04 -13.49 10.86
C SER A 104 -8.07 -12.31 10.97
N PRO A 105 -7.20 -12.28 12.00
CA PRO A 105 -6.22 -11.21 12.15
C PRO A 105 -5.20 -11.26 11.00
N PHE A 106 -4.83 -10.08 10.53
CA PHE A 106 -3.84 -9.83 9.49
C PHE A 106 -2.48 -10.45 9.87
N ILE A 107 -2.04 -11.48 9.15
CA ILE A 107 -0.70 -12.05 9.32
C ILE A 107 0.29 -11.11 8.65
N LEU A 108 1.15 -10.47 9.45
CA LEU A 108 2.30 -9.70 8.95
C LEU A 108 3.16 -10.59 8.06
N PRO A 109 3.44 -10.22 6.80
CA PRO A 109 4.37 -10.99 5.98
C PRO A 109 5.76 -10.95 6.62
N GLN A 110 6.29 -12.11 6.96
CA GLN A 110 7.69 -12.23 7.39
C GLN A 110 8.58 -11.94 6.19
N LEU A 111 9.32 -10.84 6.26
CA LEU A 111 10.37 -10.49 5.32
C LEU A 111 11.56 -11.44 5.53
N GLU A 112 11.53 -12.59 4.86
CA GLU A 112 12.74 -13.39 4.69
C GLU A 112 13.63 -12.70 3.64
N VAL A 113 14.52 -11.83 4.12
CA VAL A 113 15.61 -11.31 3.31
C VAL A 113 16.55 -12.49 3.04
N PRO A 114 16.77 -12.91 1.78
CA PRO A 114 17.74 -13.96 1.50
C PRO A 114 19.13 -13.46 1.92
N LYS A 115 19.64 -14.00 3.05
CA LYS A 115 21.04 -13.85 3.43
C LYS A 115 21.86 -14.59 2.39
N GLY A 116 22.28 -13.89 1.35
CA GLY A 116 23.21 -14.39 0.37
C GLY A 116 24.43 -14.96 1.07
N LYS A 117 24.70 -16.26 0.89
CA LYS A 117 25.95 -16.87 1.33
C LYS A 117 27.06 -16.20 0.52
N THR A 118 27.80 -15.28 1.14
CA THR A 118 29.06 -14.77 0.59
C THR A 118 29.99 -15.96 0.41
N LYS A 119 30.07 -16.48 -0.81
CA LYS A 119 31.12 -17.42 -1.20
C LYS A 119 32.43 -16.65 -1.11
N LEU A 120 33.13 -16.79 0.02
CA LEU A 120 34.52 -16.35 0.13
C LEU A 120 35.29 -16.93 -1.06
N SER A 121 35.85 -16.04 -1.87
CA SER A 121 36.75 -16.39 -2.96
C SER A 121 37.86 -17.32 -2.44
N LYS A 122 38.24 -18.34 -3.23
CA LYS A 122 39.33 -19.29 -2.93
C LYS A 122 40.64 -18.59 -2.50
N LYS A 123 40.83 -17.32 -2.83
CA LYS A 123 42.00 -16.51 -2.45
C LYS A 123 42.03 -16.13 -0.96
N GLN A 124 40.86 -15.97 -0.30
CA GLN A 124 40.80 -15.65 1.13
C GLN A 124 40.90 -16.89 2.04
N LYS A 125 40.45 -18.06 1.59
CA LYS A 125 40.57 -19.31 2.37
C LYS A 125 42.03 -19.74 2.56
N LYS A 126 42.93 -19.37 1.62
CA LYS A 126 44.37 -19.66 1.72
C LYS A 126 45.10 -18.77 2.73
N LYS A 127 44.59 -17.57 3.06
CA LYS A 127 45.20 -16.69 4.08
C LYS A 127 44.85 -17.10 5.52
N MET A 128 43.72 -17.77 5.75
CA MET A 128 43.34 -18.20 7.11
C MET A 128 44.08 -19.45 7.61
N ASN A 129 44.59 -20.30 6.71
CA ASN A 129 45.40 -21.48 7.11
C ASN A 129 46.88 -21.18 7.31
N ALA A 130 47.36 -19.97 6.99
CA ALA A 130 48.76 -19.58 7.20
C ALA A 130 49.05 -19.00 8.59
N GLY A 131 48.01 -18.64 9.37
CA GLY A 131 48.15 -18.07 10.71
C GLY A 131 48.11 -19.08 11.86
N LYS A 132 48.04 -20.38 11.57
CA LYS A 132 47.95 -21.45 12.58
C LYS A 132 49.16 -22.39 12.52
N LYS A 133 50.36 -21.81 12.51
CA LYS A 133 51.61 -22.49 12.90
C LYS A 133 52.54 -21.47 13.56
N LYS A 134 52.39 -21.31 14.88
CA LYS A 134 53.47 -21.04 15.82
C LYS A 134 53.17 -21.84 17.07
#